data_AF-A0A7L4R784-F1
#
_entry.id   AF-A0A7L4R784-F1
#
_cell.length_a   1.000
_cell.length_b   1.000
_cell.length_c   1.000
_cell.angle_alpha   90.00
_cell.angle_beta   90.00
_cell.angle_gamma   90.00
#
_symmetry.space_group_name_H-M   'P 1'
#
loop_
_entity.id
_entity.type
_entity.pdbx_description
1 polymer ?
#
loop_
_entity_poly.entity_id
_entity_poly.type
_entity_poly.pdbx_seq_one_letter_code
_entity_poly.pdbx_strand_id
1 'polypeptide(L)'
;MELEEVESQIKDLEQKKSVLIEEIKKNYGRIRYKKYEEKALDPFLKETEGVMVGPVRKRLRQLEFRISTQAYTPQLERQMVKDVKKVEEELKGMRQVERARRKKRLVQQDIIDAENRIKAIEEDLKKIRETLKDLYGRARTMKNSTKQGVTFGEKHDNLVSLGDIVIIEEEEKKK
;
A
#
# COMPACT_ATOMS: atom_id res chain seq x y z
N MET A 1 1.58 12.97 36.56
CA MET A 1 0.42 12.69 35.69
C MET A 1 0.76 12.95 34.23
N GLU A 2 1.12 14.17 33.82
CA GLU A 2 1.38 14.45 32.38
C GLU A 2 2.52 13.63 31.72
N LEU A 3 3.55 13.23 32.47
CA LEU A 3 4.66 12.43 31.90
C LEU A 3 4.25 10.97 31.59
N GLU A 4 3.43 10.37 32.45
CA GLU A 4 2.96 8.99 32.29
C GLU A 4 1.99 8.87 31.10
N GLU A 5 1.18 9.92 30.88
CA GLU A 5 0.31 10.04 29.71
C GLU A 5 1.10 10.15 28.40
N VAL A 6 2.19 10.91 28.38
CA VAL A 6 3.06 10.99 27.20
C VAL A 6 3.77 9.66 26.94
N GLU A 7 4.22 8.96 28.00
CA GLU A 7 4.87 7.66 27.86
C GLU A 7 3.90 6.55 27.42
N SER A 8 2.64 6.58 27.84
CA SER A 8 1.62 5.65 27.34
C SER A 8 1.29 5.89 25.87
N GLN A 9 1.12 7.15 25.46
CA GLN A 9 0.90 7.51 24.05
C GLN A 9 2.06 7.08 23.15
N ILE A 10 3.31 7.20 23.62
CA ILE A 10 4.48 6.72 22.89
C ILE A 10 4.39 5.20 22.68
N LYS A 11 4.10 4.43 23.74
CA LYS A 11 3.98 2.96 23.63
C LYS A 11 2.89 2.55 22.65
N ASP A 12 1.73 3.21 22.69
CA ASP A 12 0.62 2.92 21.77
C ASP A 12 1.01 3.19 20.31
N LEU A 13 1.71 4.30 20.05
CA LEU A 13 2.19 4.64 18.71
C LEU A 13 3.31 3.72 18.24
N GLU A 14 4.18 3.24 19.13
CA GLU A 14 5.19 2.23 18.82
C GLU A 14 4.55 0.89 18.42
N GLN A 15 3.49 0.47 19.13
CA GLN A 15 2.72 -0.73 18.78
C GLN A 15 2.00 -0.56 17.44
N LYS A 16 1.35 0.58 17.20
CA LYS A 16 0.74 0.85 15.89
C LYS A 16 1.77 0.83 14.76
N LYS A 17 2.95 1.42 14.98
CA LYS A 17 4.06 1.39 14.04
C LYS A 17 4.52 -0.04 13.73
N SER A 18 4.68 -0.90 14.74
CA SER A 18 5.13 -2.28 14.52
C SER A 18 4.10 -3.09 13.71
N VAL A 19 2.81 -2.94 14.01
CA VAL A 19 1.71 -3.58 13.26
C VAL A 19 1.74 -3.17 11.79
N LEU A 20 1.85 -1.87 11.51
CA LEU A 20 1.93 -1.36 10.13
C LEU A 20 3.17 -1.87 9.38
N ILE A 21 4.31 -1.99 10.05
CA ILE A 21 5.52 -2.57 9.47
C ILE A 21 5.32 -4.05 9.12
N GLU A 22 4.65 -4.82 9.98
CA GLU A 22 4.32 -6.22 9.69
C GLU A 22 3.36 -6.35 8.50
N GLU A 23 2.37 -5.46 8.39
CA GLU A 23 1.48 -5.41 7.23
C GLU A 23 2.22 -5.10 5.93
N ILE A 24 3.18 -4.17 5.94
CA ILE A 24 4.05 -3.91 4.80
C ILE A 24 4.82 -5.18 4.42
N LYS A 25 5.42 -5.89 5.37
CA LYS A 25 6.14 -7.15 5.12
C LYS A 25 5.23 -8.20 4.47
N LYS A 26 3.99 -8.35 4.97
CA LYS A 26 2.99 -9.26 4.39
C LYS A 26 2.65 -8.89 2.95
N ASN A 27 2.45 -7.60 2.67
CA ASN A 27 2.16 -7.13 1.31
C ASN A 27 3.35 -7.34 0.35
N TYR A 28 4.59 -7.10 0.79
CA TYR A 28 5.78 -7.43 -0.01
C TYR A 28 5.88 -8.93 -0.30
N GLY A 29 5.57 -9.79 0.67
CA GLY A 29 5.48 -11.24 0.47
C GLY A 29 4.46 -11.61 -0.62
N ARG A 30 3.26 -11.01 -0.57
CA ARG A 30 2.21 -11.19 -1.58
C ARG A 30 2.68 -10.74 -2.97
N ILE A 31 3.27 -9.55 -3.08
CA ILE A 31 3.80 -9.01 -4.34
C ILE A 31 4.85 -9.96 -4.91
N ARG A 32 5.78 -10.45 -4.09
CA ARG A 32 6.83 -11.38 -4.52
C ARG A 32 6.22 -12.66 -5.11
N TYR A 33 5.27 -13.27 -4.42
CA TYR A 33 4.57 -14.45 -4.92
C TYR A 33 3.84 -14.17 -6.24
N LYS A 34 3.10 -13.06 -6.32
CA LYS A 34 2.35 -12.67 -7.52
C LYS A 34 3.26 -12.37 -8.72
N LYS A 35 4.43 -11.77 -8.49
CA LYS A 35 5.45 -11.57 -9.53
C LYS A 35 6.02 -12.90 -10.05
N TYR A 36 6.17 -13.91 -9.20
CA TYR A 36 6.55 -15.25 -9.68
C TYR A 36 5.42 -15.91 -10.47
N GLU A 37 4.17 -15.76 -10.03
CA GLU A 37 3.01 -16.25 -10.74
C GLU A 37 2.86 -15.60 -12.13
N GLU A 38 3.08 -14.29 -12.24
CA GLU A 38 3.11 -13.58 -13.51
C GLU A 38 4.22 -14.11 -14.43
N LYS A 39 5.45 -14.22 -13.91
CA LYS A 39 6.59 -14.77 -14.65
C LYS A 39 6.36 -16.20 -15.15
N ALA A 40 5.63 -17.02 -14.39
CA ALA A 40 5.28 -18.37 -14.79
C ALA A 40 4.23 -18.41 -15.91
N LEU A 41 3.36 -17.40 -16.00
CA LEU A 41 2.34 -17.29 -17.06
C LEU A 41 2.90 -16.71 -18.37
N ASP A 42 3.97 -15.93 -18.30
CA ASP A 42 4.55 -15.23 -19.45
C ASP A 42 4.98 -16.14 -20.61
N PRO A 43 5.70 -17.27 -20.42
CA PRO A 43 6.10 -18.15 -21.51
C PRO A 43 4.89 -18.68 -22.30
N PHE A 44 3.89 -19.20 -21.59
CA PHE A 44 2.67 -19.72 -22.20
C PHE A 44 1.89 -18.66 -22.97
N LEU A 45 1.84 -17.42 -22.46
CA LEU A 45 1.13 -16.32 -23.11
C LEU A 45 1.87 -15.76 -24.33
N LYS A 46 3.21 -15.82 -24.35
CA LYS A 46 4.03 -15.46 -25.52
C LYS A 46 3.85 -16.46 -26.65
N GLU A 47 3.86 -17.76 -26.34
CA GLU A 47 3.62 -18.82 -27.32
C GLU A 47 2.22 -18.75 -27.94
N THR A 48 1.23 -18.21 -27.19
CA THR A 48 -0.18 -18.18 -27.59
C THR A 48 -0.68 -16.77 -27.96
N GLU A 49 0.23 -15.84 -28.26
CA GLU A 49 -0.11 -14.45 -28.57
C GLU A 49 -1.03 -14.32 -29.79
N GLY A 50 -0.77 -15.13 -30.83
CA GLY A 50 -1.58 -15.17 -32.06
C GLY A 50 -2.99 -15.80 -31.92
N VAL A 51 -3.31 -16.41 -30.77
CA VAL A 51 -4.61 -17.09 -30.58
C VAL A 51 -5.72 -16.06 -30.30
N MET A 52 -6.67 -15.94 -31.23
CA MET A 52 -7.82 -15.04 -31.12
C MET A 52 -9.12 -15.80 -30.83
N VAL A 53 -9.58 -15.74 -29.59
CA VAL A 53 -10.80 -16.43 -29.12
C VAL A 53 -12.10 -15.76 -29.58
N GLY A 54 -12.08 -14.43 -29.74
CA GLY A 54 -13.26 -13.62 -30.09
C GLY A 54 -13.93 -14.01 -31.41
N PRO A 55 -13.18 -14.10 -32.52
CA PRO A 55 -13.71 -14.53 -33.82
C PRO A 55 -14.36 -15.92 -33.78
N VAL A 56 -13.74 -16.88 -33.09
CA VAL A 56 -14.26 -18.26 -32.99
C VAL A 56 -15.55 -18.32 -32.19
N ARG A 57 -15.66 -17.58 -31.07
CA ARG A 57 -16.94 -17.43 -30.33
C ARG A 57 -18.04 -16.80 -31.18
N LYS A 58 -17.71 -15.82 -32.01
CA LYS A 58 -18.68 -15.19 -32.92
C LYS A 58 -19.17 -16.20 -33.97
N ARG A 59 -18.26 -17.01 -34.52
CA ARG A 59 -18.59 -18.08 -35.47
C ARG A 59 -19.51 -19.14 -34.86
N LEU A 60 -19.24 -19.57 -33.62
CA LEU A 60 -20.10 -20.51 -32.88
C LEU A 60 -21.53 -19.96 -32.78
N ARG A 61 -21.70 -18.73 -32.27
CA ARG A 61 -23.02 -18.09 -32.14
C ARG A 61 -23.76 -17.94 -33.47
N GLN A 62 -23.02 -17.66 -34.55
CA GLN A 62 -23.61 -17.58 -35.89
C GLN A 62 -24.10 -18.94 -36.38
N LEU A 63 -23.36 -20.02 -36.10
CA LEU A 63 -23.79 -21.38 -36.45
C LEU A 63 -25.01 -21.82 -35.62
N GLU A 64 -25.01 -21.54 -34.31
CA GLU A 64 -26.17 -21.80 -33.42
C GLU A 64 -27.42 -21.05 -33.91
N PHE A 65 -27.26 -19.79 -34.28
CA PHE A 65 -28.35 -18.98 -34.83
C PHE A 65 -28.84 -19.50 -36.19
N ARG A 66 -27.94 -19.96 -37.06
CA ARG A 66 -28.35 -20.58 -38.34
C ARG A 66 -29.05 -21.91 -38.13
N ILE A 67 -28.66 -22.70 -37.13
CA ILE A 67 -29.38 -23.94 -36.79
C ILE A 67 -30.81 -23.60 -36.35
N SER A 68 -30.99 -22.59 -35.50
CA SER A 68 -32.33 -22.24 -35.00
C SER A 68 -33.23 -21.57 -36.05
N THR A 69 -32.67 -20.97 -37.10
CA THR A 69 -33.43 -20.18 -38.09
C THR A 69 -33.47 -20.76 -39.51
N GLN A 70 -32.49 -21.57 -39.89
CA GLN A 70 -32.25 -21.99 -41.27
C GLN A 70 -32.06 -23.52 -41.44
N ALA A 71 -32.21 -24.32 -40.39
CA ALA A 71 -32.16 -25.78 -40.49
C ALA A 71 -33.52 -26.37 -40.95
N TYR A 72 -33.89 -26.11 -42.20
CA TYR A 72 -35.18 -26.55 -42.75
C TYR A 72 -35.20 -28.01 -43.25
N THR A 73 -34.05 -28.70 -43.29
CA THR A 73 -34.00 -30.16 -43.53
C THR A 73 -33.11 -30.89 -42.53
N PRO A 74 -33.39 -32.18 -42.23
CA PRO A 74 -32.57 -32.99 -41.33
C PRO A 74 -31.12 -33.18 -41.81
N GLN A 75 -30.87 -33.14 -43.12
CA GLN A 75 -29.51 -33.24 -43.67
C GLN A 75 -28.68 -31.97 -43.39
N LEU A 76 -29.29 -30.80 -43.61
CA LEU A 76 -28.68 -29.50 -43.29
C LEU A 76 -28.44 -29.36 -41.79
N GLU A 77 -29.41 -29.74 -40.95
CA GLU A 77 -29.25 -29.73 -39.50
C GLU A 77 -28.06 -30.58 -39.06
N ARG A 78 -27.96 -31.82 -39.55
CA ARG A 78 -26.82 -32.72 -39.23
C ARG A 78 -25.47 -32.15 -39.67
N GLN A 79 -25.39 -31.47 -40.81
CA GLN A 79 -24.15 -30.83 -41.27
C GLN A 79 -23.78 -29.65 -40.36
N MET A 80 -24.73 -28.77 -40.04
CA MET A 80 -24.47 -27.64 -39.15
C MET A 80 -24.07 -28.10 -37.74
N VAL A 81 -24.68 -29.16 -37.21
CA VAL A 81 -24.30 -29.76 -35.91
C VAL A 81 -22.87 -30.30 -35.94
N LYS A 82 -22.41 -30.91 -37.06
CA LYS A 82 -21.02 -31.34 -37.21
C LYS A 82 -20.06 -30.14 -37.20
N ASP A 83 -20.44 -29.04 -37.84
CA ASP A 83 -19.61 -27.83 -37.86
C ASP A 83 -19.57 -27.14 -36.50
N VAL A 84 -20.67 -27.14 -35.73
CA VAL A 84 -20.68 -26.70 -34.33
C VAL A 84 -19.68 -27.51 -33.50
N LYS A 85 -19.70 -28.85 -33.59
CA LYS A 85 -18.76 -29.71 -32.85
C LYS A 85 -17.30 -29.38 -33.15
N LYS A 86 -16.95 -29.13 -34.42
CA LYS A 86 -15.59 -28.71 -34.81
C LYS A 86 -15.21 -27.37 -34.17
N VAL A 87 -16.09 -26.38 -34.23
CA VAL A 87 -15.85 -25.05 -33.63
C VAL A 87 -15.78 -25.12 -32.10
N GLU A 88 -16.54 -26.02 -31.47
CA GLU A 88 -16.44 -26.29 -30.02
C GLU A 88 -15.11 -26.91 -29.62
N GLU A 89 -14.58 -27.84 -30.42
CA GLU A 89 -13.26 -28.45 -30.21
C GLU A 89 -12.14 -27.40 -30.34
N GLU A 90 -12.21 -26.55 -31.37
CA GLU A 90 -11.31 -25.39 -31.51
C GLU A 90 -11.39 -24.48 -30.27
N LEU A 91 -12.59 -24.17 -29.79
CA LEU A 91 -12.81 -23.36 -28.60
C LEU A 91 -12.26 -23.99 -27.33
N LYS A 92 -12.30 -25.33 -27.19
CA LYS A 92 -11.76 -26.02 -26.00
C LYS A 92 -10.26 -25.76 -25.84
N GLY A 93 -9.48 -25.82 -26.94
CA GLY A 93 -8.06 -25.47 -26.91
C GLY A 93 -7.83 -23.99 -26.56
N MET A 94 -8.65 -23.09 -27.10
CA MET A 94 -8.54 -21.65 -26.89
C MET A 94 -8.98 -21.19 -25.49
N ARG A 95 -9.84 -21.94 -24.80
CA ARG A 95 -10.29 -21.63 -23.43
C ARG A 95 -9.14 -21.59 -22.42
N GLN A 96 -8.10 -22.40 -22.61
CA GLN A 96 -6.93 -22.40 -21.73
C GLN A 96 -6.16 -21.07 -21.86
N VAL A 97 -5.99 -20.58 -23.08
CA VAL A 97 -5.37 -19.28 -23.36
C VAL A 97 -6.16 -18.14 -22.73
N GLU A 98 -7.49 -18.15 -22.87
CA GLU A 98 -8.35 -17.14 -22.25
C GLU A 98 -8.27 -17.15 -20.72
N ARG A 99 -8.25 -18.34 -20.12
CA ARG A 99 -8.06 -18.50 -18.67
C ARG A 99 -6.71 -17.95 -18.22
N ALA A 100 -5.63 -18.25 -18.94
CA ALA A 100 -4.30 -17.72 -18.63
C ALA A 100 -4.24 -16.19 -18.76
N ARG A 101 -4.83 -15.62 -19.82
CA ARG A 101 -4.91 -14.16 -20.02
C ARG A 101 -5.71 -13.48 -18.90
N ARG A 102 -6.85 -14.06 -18.52
CA ARG A 102 -7.65 -13.57 -17.39
C ARG A 102 -6.87 -13.66 -16.08
N LYS A 103 -6.18 -14.77 -15.85
CA LYS A 103 -5.36 -14.98 -14.67
C LYS A 103 -4.24 -13.95 -14.58
N LYS A 104 -3.52 -13.68 -15.67
CA LYS A 104 -2.48 -12.64 -15.73
C LYS A 104 -3.03 -11.26 -15.34
N ARG A 105 -4.19 -10.85 -15.87
CA ARG A 105 -4.84 -9.59 -15.49
C ARG A 105 -5.16 -9.51 -14.01
N LEU A 106 -5.71 -10.57 -13.43
CA LEU A 106 -6.01 -10.63 -11.99
C LEU A 106 -4.74 -10.54 -11.14
N VAL A 107 -3.67 -11.23 -11.56
CA VAL A 107 -2.36 -11.17 -10.88
C VAL A 107 -1.77 -9.75 -10.94
N GLN A 108 -1.86 -9.08 -12.09
CA GLN A 108 -1.41 -7.69 -12.22
C GLN A 108 -2.22 -6.73 -11.34
N GLN A 109 -3.54 -6.90 -11.29
CA GLN A 109 -4.40 -6.13 -10.40
C GLN A 109 -4.05 -6.37 -8.93
N ASP A 110 -3.83 -7.62 -8.53
CA ASP A 110 -3.38 -7.98 -7.18
C ASP A 110 -2.07 -7.28 -6.78
N ILE A 111 -1.13 -7.15 -7.73
CA ILE A 111 0.16 -6.45 -7.50
C ILE A 111 -0.09 -4.96 -7.29
N ILE A 112 -0.87 -4.33 -8.17
CA ILE A 112 -1.20 -2.90 -8.09
C ILE A 112 -1.90 -2.59 -6.76
N ASP A 113 -2.89 -3.39 -6.38
CA ASP A 113 -3.63 -3.20 -5.13
C ASP A 113 -2.72 -3.33 -3.90
N ALA A 114 -1.78 -4.29 -3.92
CA ALA A 114 -0.81 -4.45 -2.85
C ALA A 114 0.20 -3.29 -2.79
N GLU A 115 0.66 -2.79 -3.94
CA GLU A 115 1.55 -1.63 -4.01
C GLU A 115 0.86 -0.34 -3.51
N ASN A 116 -0.41 -0.14 -3.86
CA ASN A 116 -1.20 0.99 -3.36
C ASN A 116 -1.43 0.91 -1.84
N ARG A 117 -1.65 -0.30 -1.30
CA ARG A 117 -1.73 -0.51 0.15
C ARG A 117 -0.42 -0.17 0.86
N ILE A 118 0.72 -0.58 0.31
CA ILE A 118 2.04 -0.23 0.87
C ILE A 118 2.20 1.29 0.93
N LYS A 119 1.88 2.00 -0.17
CA LYS A 119 1.97 3.47 -0.21
C LYS A 119 1.10 4.13 0.86
N ALA A 120 -0.14 3.70 1.02
CA ALA A 120 -1.03 4.22 2.06
C ALA A 120 -0.46 3.99 3.47
N ILE A 121 0.06 2.79 3.75
CA ILE A 121 0.67 2.49 5.04
C ILE A 121 1.95 3.32 5.27
N GLU A 122 2.74 3.58 4.23
CA GLU A 122 3.93 4.43 4.31
C GLU A 122 3.59 5.88 4.69
N GLU A 123 2.49 6.42 4.16
CA GLU A 123 1.99 7.75 4.55
C GLU A 123 1.57 7.80 6.02
N ASP A 124 0.88 6.76 6.51
CA ASP A 124 0.48 6.67 7.91
C ASP A 124 1.69 6.47 8.84
N LEU A 125 2.68 5.67 8.43
CA LEU A 125 3.94 5.54 9.15
C LEU A 125 4.70 6.86 9.23
N LYS A 126 4.63 7.71 8.19
CA LYS A 126 5.26 9.03 8.22
C LYS A 126 4.62 9.91 9.30
N LYS A 127 3.27 9.98 9.34
CA LYS A 127 2.53 10.71 10.39
C LYS A 127 2.89 10.19 11.78
N ILE A 128 2.91 8.87 11.97
CA ILE A 128 3.25 8.26 13.27
C ILE A 128 4.68 8.62 13.68
N ARG A 129 5.65 8.60 12.76
CA ARG A 129 7.05 8.99 13.04
C ARG A 129 7.18 10.46 13.44
N GLU A 130 6.45 11.35 12.78
CA GLU A 130 6.39 12.78 13.13
C GLU A 130 5.80 12.95 14.53
N THR A 131 4.66 12.32 14.83
CA THR A 131 4.05 12.39 16.18
C THR A 131 4.94 11.81 17.27
N LEU A 132 5.63 10.69 17.01
CA LEU A 132 6.56 10.10 17.96
C LEU A 132 7.73 11.05 18.24
N LYS A 133 8.28 11.69 17.21
CA LYS A 133 9.37 12.66 17.36
C LYS A 133 8.96 13.81 18.28
N ASP A 134 7.75 14.34 18.12
CA ASP A 134 7.22 15.41 18.95
C ASP A 134 7.00 14.96 20.40
N LEU A 135 6.42 13.77 20.60
CA LEU A 135 6.18 13.20 21.93
C LEU A 135 7.49 12.90 22.68
N TYR A 136 8.50 12.34 22.02
CA TYR A 136 9.83 12.16 22.64
C TYR A 136 10.48 13.50 22.98
N GLY A 137 10.31 14.53 22.13
CA GLY A 137 10.76 15.89 22.41
C GLY A 137 10.14 16.42 23.70
N ARG A 138 8.80 16.33 23.82
CA ARG A 138 8.05 16.74 25.01
C ARG A 138 8.43 15.94 26.26
N ALA A 139 8.56 14.63 26.15
CA ALA A 139 9.00 13.79 27.26
C ALA A 139 10.40 14.19 27.75
N ARG A 140 11.31 14.53 26.83
CA ARG A 140 12.67 14.97 27.16
C ARG A 140 12.69 16.34 27.85
N THR A 141 11.91 17.31 27.37
CA THR A 141 11.81 18.63 28.01
C THR A 141 11.24 18.52 29.42
N MET A 142 10.20 17.69 29.60
CA MET A 142 9.57 17.43 30.90
C MET A 142 10.50 16.70 31.89
N LYS A 143 11.32 15.75 31.41
CA LYS A 143 12.35 15.08 32.24
C LYS A 143 13.50 16.02 32.62
N ASN A 144 13.82 17.01 31.79
CA ASN A 144 14.86 17.98 32.07
C ASN A 144 14.39 19.08 33.03
N SER A 145 13.15 19.56 32.90
CA SER A 145 12.57 20.57 33.81
C SER A 145 12.39 20.04 35.23
N THR A 146 11.95 18.78 35.36
CA THR A 146 11.86 18.09 36.65
C THR A 146 13.23 17.86 37.31
N LYS A 147 14.28 17.60 36.53
CA LYS A 147 15.67 17.48 37.04
C LYS A 147 16.31 18.80 37.44
N GLN A 148 15.95 19.91 36.79
CA GLN A 148 16.48 21.24 37.11
C GLN A 148 15.73 21.94 38.25
N GLY A 149 14.74 21.28 38.88
CA GLY A 149 14.01 21.87 40.01
C GLY A 149 13.19 23.11 39.65
N VAL A 150 12.92 23.34 38.35
CA VAL A 150 12.07 24.44 37.92
C VAL A 150 10.62 23.98 38.04
N THR A 151 10.11 24.02 39.26
CA THR A 151 8.67 24.11 39.48
C THR A 151 8.19 25.36 38.74
N PHE A 152 7.45 25.16 37.65
CA PHE A 152 6.63 26.20 37.02
C PHE A 152 5.56 26.61 38.04
N GLY A 153 5.95 27.45 38.99
CA GLY A 153 5.17 27.74 40.18
C GLY A 153 5.89 28.77 41.01
N GLU A 154 5.93 30.00 40.49
CA GLU A 154 5.73 31.26 41.21
C GLU A 154 6.22 32.39 40.29
N LYS A 155 5.28 33.28 39.93
CA LYS A 155 5.63 34.59 39.40
C LYS A 155 6.40 35.33 40.49
N HIS A 156 7.71 35.21 40.52
CA HIS A 156 8.55 36.20 41.17
C HIS A 156 8.72 37.36 40.19
N ASP A 157 7.81 38.32 40.32
CA ASP A 157 8.15 39.71 40.03
C ASP A 157 9.32 40.11 40.92
N ASN A 158 10.24 40.87 40.31
CA ASN A 158 11.42 41.50 40.89
C ASN A 158 12.60 40.58 41.19
N LEU A 159 13.67 40.71 40.37
CA LEU A 159 14.99 41.12 40.86
C LEU A 159 15.81 41.70 39.70
N VAL A 160 16.36 42.87 39.98
CA VAL A 160 17.07 43.82 39.13
C VAL A 160 18.27 43.17 38.44
N SER A 161 18.48 43.46 37.15
CA SER A 161 19.70 43.08 36.43
C SER A 161 20.91 43.77 37.06
N LEU A 162 21.95 43.00 37.40
CA LEU A 162 23.26 43.43 37.95
C LEU A 162 24.08 44.37 37.02
N GLY A 163 23.44 45.07 36.08
CA GLY A 163 24.07 45.98 35.12
C GLY A 163 24.27 47.41 35.62
N ASP A 164 23.69 47.80 36.77
CA ASP A 164 23.65 49.21 37.24
C ASP A 164 24.42 49.46 38.54
N ILE A 165 25.40 48.63 38.90
CA ILE A 165 26.38 49.00 39.95
C ILE A 165 27.58 49.63 39.26
N VAL A 166 27.50 50.95 39.02
CA VAL A 166 28.65 51.78 38.67
C VAL A 166 29.50 51.91 39.93
N ILE A 167 30.60 51.16 39.99
CA ILE A 167 31.67 51.36 40.98
C ILE A 167 32.44 52.61 40.54
N ILE A 168 32.25 53.72 41.25
CA ILE A 168 33.09 54.91 41.12
C ILE A 168 34.23 54.75 42.13
N GLU A 169 35.37 54.23 41.67
CA GLU A 169 36.66 54.38 42.36
C GLU A 169 37.27 55.72 41.94
N GLU A 170 37.18 56.74 42.79
CA GLU A 170 38.06 57.90 42.69
C GLU A 170 39.36 57.62 43.46
N GLU A 171 40.40 57.31 42.69
CA GLU A 171 41.78 57.43 43.12
C GLU A 171 42.13 58.91 43.36
N GLU A 172 42.38 59.29 44.61
CA GLU A 172 43.30 60.41 44.88
C GLU A 172 44.57 59.90 45.55
N LYS A 173 45.62 59.85 44.74
CA LYS A 173 47.02 59.60 45.11
C LYS A 173 47.76 60.93 45.19
N LYS A 174 48.58 61.05 46.26
CA LYS A 174 49.80 61.89 46.44
C LYS A 174 49.50 63.33 46.88
N LYS A 175 50.11 63.86 47.95
CA LYS A 175 51.51 63.77 48.37
C LYS A 175 51.65 64.29 49.81
#